data_AF-A0A521HYD0-F1
#
_entry.id   AF-A0A521HYD0-F1
#
_cell.length_a   1.000
_cell.length_b   1.000
_cell.length_c   1.000
_cell.angle_alpha   90.00
_cell.angle_beta   90.00
_cell.angle_gamma   90.00
#
_symmetry.space_group_name_H-M   'P 1'
#
loop_
_entity.id
_entity.type
_entity.pdbx_description
1 polymer ?
#
loop_
_entity_poly.entity_id
_entity_poly.type
_entity_poly.pdbx_seq_one_letter_code
_entity_poly.pdbx_strand_id
1 'polypeptide(L)'
;MNPIATAAKGKGVRGLFKRAATIQQHYGVTSAKMDGMLAHFARILREFDAPATFPITTVVLLRNRGVVEKYQAHNIEFAVHGYYHVDSSRLTLDEQFEQFSRAREMFHARGVECIGFRCPYLRGNDETLTALRRAGFLYDSSQGLVWELGNEIESSAYRRVLGFYDTIPAGKYPSLPRWENDLIRIPYCLPDDEAFVDRFELRDPAAMAKMWQALLRRTHGLGELCTLGLHPERIALCGQALADTLRLARELVPSVWLARLDEIARWWIARMNAQLTIVTQPNDQFELVVDGPPGTTLLARNVVLLSSATRWHGAYWRISGNRVQLRSPRRPFIGISPQSSPALHSFLRQQGYIVETADDRRRYSIFLNRPQFTAQDERALLEEIEDGKFPLVRLARWYDGAQSALAVTGDIDALTVWDYSLRLLGR
;
A
#
# COMPACT_ATOMS: atom_id res chain seq x y z
N MET A 1 20.06 -18.59 10.91
CA MET A 1 19.08 -19.21 11.84
C MET A 1 18.13 -20.09 11.03
N ASN A 2 17.70 -21.27 11.52
CA ASN A 2 16.96 -22.27 10.73
C ASN A 2 15.54 -21.77 10.32
N PRO A 3 15.22 -21.63 9.02
CA PRO A 3 13.88 -21.24 8.54
C PRO A 3 12.78 -22.16 9.06
N ILE A 4 13.09 -23.43 9.34
CA ILE A 4 12.18 -24.41 9.93
C ILE A 4 11.75 -23.95 11.33
N ALA A 5 12.64 -23.37 12.13
CA ALA A 5 12.30 -22.91 13.48
C ALA A 5 11.42 -21.65 13.47
N THR A 6 11.64 -20.73 12.52
CA THR A 6 10.77 -19.56 12.31
C THR A 6 9.39 -20.00 11.80
N ALA A 7 9.34 -20.94 10.86
CA ALA A 7 8.09 -21.47 10.34
C ALA A 7 7.33 -22.36 11.34
N ALA A 8 8.03 -23.00 12.28
CA ALA A 8 7.45 -23.81 13.35
C ALA A 8 6.85 -22.97 14.49
N LYS A 9 7.48 -21.82 14.84
CA LYS A 9 6.96 -20.87 15.85
C LYS A 9 5.57 -20.32 15.51
N GLY A 10 5.17 -20.33 14.23
CA GLY A 10 3.82 -19.96 13.81
C GLY A 10 2.74 -21.04 13.95
N LYS A 11 3.07 -22.35 13.86
CA LYS A 11 2.04 -23.41 13.59
C LYS A 11 2.21 -24.81 14.25
N GLY A 12 3.30 -25.11 14.97
CA GLY A 12 3.46 -26.40 15.71
C GLY A 12 3.66 -27.67 14.85
N VAL A 13 3.96 -28.82 15.49
CA VAL A 13 4.46 -30.08 14.84
C VAL A 13 3.44 -30.77 13.92
N ARG A 14 2.14 -30.76 14.26
CA ARG A 14 1.07 -31.27 13.36
C ARG A 14 0.95 -30.46 12.06
N GLY A 15 1.39 -29.20 12.07
CA GLY A 15 1.41 -28.32 10.90
C GLY A 15 2.48 -28.70 9.85
N LEU A 16 3.51 -29.46 10.22
CA LEU A 16 4.61 -29.84 9.32
C LEU A 16 4.20 -30.95 8.32
N PHE A 17 3.44 -31.95 8.77
CA PHE A 17 2.96 -33.05 7.92
C PHE A 17 1.83 -32.61 6.97
N LYS A 18 0.90 -31.77 7.46
CA LYS A 18 -0.13 -31.14 6.62
C LYS A 18 0.50 -30.27 5.52
N ARG A 19 1.67 -29.67 5.81
CA ARG A 19 2.50 -28.90 4.87
C ARG A 19 3.11 -29.73 3.75
N ALA A 20 3.68 -30.89 4.03
CA ALA A 20 4.28 -31.74 2.98
C ALA A 20 3.26 -32.12 1.90
N ALA A 21 2.02 -32.44 2.30
CA ALA A 21 0.92 -32.73 1.38
C ALA A 21 0.44 -31.48 0.60
N THR A 22 0.37 -30.31 1.24
CA THR A 22 -0.02 -29.06 0.56
C THR A 22 1.06 -28.54 -0.39
N ILE A 23 2.35 -28.79 -0.11
CA ILE A 23 3.45 -28.38 -0.98
C ILE A 23 3.36 -29.06 -2.35
N GLN A 24 3.12 -30.37 -2.40
CA GLN A 24 2.92 -31.09 -3.66
C GLN A 24 1.61 -30.68 -4.38
N GLN A 25 0.60 -30.26 -3.62
CA GLN A 25 -0.64 -29.73 -4.18
C GLN A 25 -0.47 -28.34 -4.80
N HIS A 26 0.53 -27.55 -4.39
CA HIS A 26 0.74 -26.20 -4.92
C HIS A 26 1.86 -26.13 -5.95
N TYR A 27 2.93 -26.91 -5.76
CA TYR A 27 4.14 -26.83 -6.57
C TYR A 27 4.39 -28.11 -7.37
N GLY A 28 4.91 -27.94 -8.59
CA GLY A 28 5.36 -29.04 -9.44
C GLY A 28 6.87 -29.27 -9.34
N VAL A 29 7.36 -30.34 -9.98
CA VAL A 29 8.80 -30.54 -10.21
C VAL A 29 9.36 -29.44 -11.11
N THR A 30 8.56 -28.97 -12.07
CA THR A 30 8.84 -27.82 -12.92
C THR A 30 7.95 -26.63 -12.55
N SER A 31 8.27 -25.44 -13.07
CA SER A 31 7.50 -24.21 -12.86
C SER A 31 6.15 -24.18 -13.58
N ALA A 32 5.82 -25.18 -14.41
CA ALA A 32 4.62 -25.20 -15.25
C ALA A 32 3.30 -25.06 -14.45
N LYS A 33 3.24 -25.64 -13.25
CA LYS A 33 2.06 -25.51 -12.38
C LYS A 33 1.85 -24.09 -11.90
N MET A 34 2.93 -23.45 -11.46
CA MET A 34 2.91 -22.05 -11.03
C MET A 34 2.67 -21.11 -12.22
N ASP A 35 3.23 -21.41 -13.40
CA ASP A 35 2.90 -20.70 -14.63
C ASP A 35 1.39 -20.76 -14.93
N GLY A 36 0.76 -21.94 -14.80
CA GLY A 36 -0.70 -22.06 -14.94
C GLY A 36 -1.49 -21.25 -13.91
N MET A 37 -1.02 -21.19 -12.66
CA MET A 37 -1.62 -20.36 -11.60
C MET A 37 -1.48 -18.86 -11.89
N LEU A 38 -0.29 -18.41 -12.29
CA LEU A 38 -0.04 -17.03 -12.72
C LEU A 38 -0.85 -16.65 -13.96
N ALA A 39 -1.02 -17.58 -14.92
CA ALA A 39 -1.88 -17.36 -16.08
C ALA A 39 -3.35 -17.19 -15.68
N HIS A 40 -3.83 -17.99 -14.72
CA HIS A 40 -5.18 -17.83 -14.17
C HIS A 40 -5.32 -16.47 -13.47
N PHE A 41 -4.35 -16.09 -12.64
CA PHE A 41 -4.33 -14.79 -11.97
C PHE A 41 -4.38 -13.64 -12.99
N ALA A 42 -3.48 -13.65 -13.98
CA ALA A 42 -3.40 -12.64 -15.03
C ALA A 42 -4.67 -12.56 -15.89
N ARG A 43 -5.41 -13.68 -16.05
CA ARG A 43 -6.72 -13.67 -16.73
C ARG A 43 -7.77 -12.90 -15.93
N ILE A 44 -7.84 -13.12 -14.61
CA ILE A 44 -8.77 -12.39 -13.72
C ILE A 44 -8.41 -10.89 -13.74
N LEU A 45 -7.14 -10.55 -13.55
CA LEU A 45 -6.68 -9.15 -13.57
C LEU A 45 -7.08 -8.41 -14.86
N ARG A 46 -6.87 -9.05 -16.01
CA ARG A 46 -7.19 -8.50 -17.33
C ARG A 46 -8.68 -8.23 -17.54
N GLU A 47 -9.56 -9.07 -16.97
CA GLU A 47 -11.02 -8.86 -17.03
C GLU A 47 -11.43 -7.51 -16.43
N PHE A 48 -10.67 -7.04 -15.43
CA PHE A 48 -10.94 -5.79 -14.73
C PHE A 48 -9.94 -4.69 -15.05
N ASP A 49 -9.06 -4.86 -16.05
CA ASP A 49 -7.95 -3.94 -16.36
C ASP A 49 -7.17 -3.54 -15.09
N ALA A 50 -6.92 -4.53 -14.23
CA ALA A 50 -6.28 -4.35 -12.94
C ALA A 50 -4.80 -4.74 -13.05
N PRO A 51 -3.86 -3.90 -12.58
CA PRO A 51 -2.48 -4.31 -12.45
C PRO A 51 -2.22 -5.10 -11.16
N ALA A 52 -1.01 -5.66 -11.04
CA ALA A 52 -0.56 -6.29 -9.80
C ALA A 52 0.95 -6.11 -9.57
N THR A 53 1.38 -6.33 -8.31
CA THR A 53 2.79 -6.40 -7.93
C THR A 53 3.09 -7.72 -7.25
N PHE A 54 4.06 -8.47 -7.75
CA PHE A 54 4.52 -9.73 -7.16
C PHE A 54 5.95 -9.62 -6.62
N PRO A 55 6.12 -9.44 -5.31
CA PRO A 55 7.41 -9.60 -4.67
C PRO A 55 7.92 -11.04 -4.86
N ILE A 56 9.13 -11.21 -5.40
CA ILE A 56 9.74 -12.52 -5.64
C ILE A 56 11.12 -12.58 -5.02
N THR A 57 11.45 -13.72 -4.40
CA THR A 57 12.80 -13.92 -3.86
C THR A 57 13.82 -14.00 -4.99
N THR A 58 15.00 -13.40 -4.80
CA THR A 58 16.01 -13.31 -5.86
C THR A 58 16.48 -14.70 -6.32
N VAL A 59 16.65 -15.65 -5.39
CA VAL A 59 17.05 -17.01 -5.76
C VAL A 59 16.04 -17.71 -6.65
N VAL A 60 14.74 -17.48 -6.44
CA VAL A 60 13.67 -18.08 -7.26
C VAL A 60 13.66 -17.47 -8.65
N LEU A 61 13.82 -16.14 -8.75
CA LEU A 61 14.00 -15.42 -10.02
C LEU A 61 15.17 -15.98 -10.84
N LEU A 62 16.30 -16.25 -10.18
CA LEU A 62 17.51 -16.72 -10.86
C LEU A 62 17.39 -18.17 -11.37
N ARG A 63 16.69 -19.03 -10.63
CA ARG A 63 16.51 -20.45 -10.97
C ARG A 63 15.51 -20.68 -12.12
N ASN A 64 14.54 -19.78 -12.26
CA ASN A 64 13.41 -19.98 -13.17
C ASN A 64 13.37 -18.91 -14.25
N ARG A 65 14.00 -19.19 -15.39
CA ARG A 65 13.97 -18.28 -16.55
C ARG A 65 12.64 -18.36 -17.30
N GLY A 66 12.15 -17.22 -17.78
CA GLY A 66 11.00 -17.11 -18.67
C GLY A 66 9.66 -16.86 -17.98
N VAL A 67 9.47 -17.30 -16.72
CA VAL A 67 8.20 -17.08 -16.01
C VAL A 67 7.99 -15.60 -15.71
N VAL A 68 8.98 -14.94 -15.12
CA VAL A 68 8.89 -13.51 -14.75
C VAL A 68 8.75 -12.65 -15.99
N GLU A 69 9.60 -12.87 -17.01
CA GLU A 69 9.58 -12.09 -18.25
C GLU A 69 8.24 -12.20 -18.99
N LYS A 70 7.62 -13.38 -18.98
CA LYS A 70 6.28 -13.59 -19.56
C LYS A 70 5.23 -12.70 -18.92
N TYR A 71 5.27 -12.52 -17.58
CA TYR A 71 4.24 -11.77 -16.87
C TYR A 71 4.53 -10.28 -16.74
N GLN A 72 5.78 -9.84 -16.88
CA GLN A 72 6.10 -8.40 -16.95
C GLN A 72 5.34 -7.69 -18.09
N ALA A 73 5.12 -8.38 -19.21
CA ALA A 73 4.35 -7.86 -20.34
C ALA A 73 2.84 -7.70 -20.05
N HIS A 74 2.35 -8.13 -18.89
CA HIS A 74 0.92 -8.13 -18.52
C HIS A 74 0.56 -7.08 -17.47
N ASN A 75 1.28 -5.95 -17.41
CA ASN A 75 1.09 -4.90 -16.40
C ASN A 75 1.25 -5.43 -14.96
N ILE A 76 2.25 -6.30 -14.78
CA ILE A 76 2.62 -6.89 -13.50
C ILE A 76 4.04 -6.43 -13.15
N GLU A 77 4.17 -5.76 -12.02
CA GLU A 77 5.45 -5.43 -11.42
C GLU A 77 6.02 -6.65 -10.69
N PHE A 78 7.35 -6.81 -10.73
CA PHE A 78 8.06 -7.72 -9.85
C PHE A 78 8.97 -6.93 -8.90
N ALA A 79 8.76 -7.11 -7.60
CA ALA A 79 9.53 -6.47 -6.54
C ALA A 79 10.50 -7.46 -5.88
N VAL A 80 11.52 -6.97 -5.16
CA VAL A 80 12.43 -7.84 -4.41
C VAL A 80 11.75 -8.33 -3.13
N HIS A 81 11.73 -9.64 -2.92
CA HIS A 81 11.27 -10.27 -1.68
C HIS A 81 12.43 -10.90 -0.89
N GLY A 82 13.50 -10.12 -0.70
CA GLY A 82 14.79 -10.61 -0.20
C GLY A 82 15.62 -11.38 -1.24
N TYR A 83 16.91 -11.57 -0.92
CA TYR A 83 17.74 -12.48 -1.71
C TYR A 83 17.30 -13.93 -1.46
N TYR A 84 17.21 -14.29 -0.19
CA TYR A 84 16.59 -15.51 0.32
C TYR A 84 15.32 -15.17 1.10
N HIS A 85 14.42 -16.15 1.25
CA HIS A 85 13.25 -16.01 2.11
C HIS A 85 13.60 -16.16 3.60
N VAL A 86 14.28 -15.16 4.18
CA VAL A 86 14.73 -15.15 5.58
C VAL A 86 14.21 -13.90 6.32
N ASP A 87 14.11 -14.00 7.64
CA ASP A 87 13.70 -12.89 8.51
C ASP A 87 14.81 -11.81 8.54
N SER A 88 14.62 -10.74 7.77
CA SER A 88 15.59 -9.64 7.62
C SER A 88 15.94 -8.99 8.96
N SER A 89 15.01 -8.98 9.92
CA SER A 89 15.22 -8.39 11.24
C SER A 89 16.25 -9.14 12.10
N ARG A 90 16.78 -10.26 11.62
CA ARG A 90 17.80 -11.09 12.31
C ARG A 90 19.18 -11.02 11.66
N LEU A 91 19.30 -10.27 10.58
CA LEU A 91 20.55 -10.01 9.90
C LEU A 91 21.08 -8.65 10.36
N THR A 92 22.39 -8.52 10.45
CA THR A 92 23.05 -7.24 10.69
C THR A 92 22.78 -6.26 9.54
N LEU A 93 22.90 -4.96 9.80
CA LEU A 93 22.75 -3.92 8.76
C LEU A 93 23.58 -4.21 7.49
N ASP A 94 24.83 -4.64 7.65
CA ASP A 94 25.73 -4.88 6.51
C ASP A 94 25.35 -6.15 5.73
N GLU A 95 24.93 -7.22 6.42
CA GLU A 95 24.38 -8.42 5.74
C GLU A 95 23.09 -8.10 4.98
N GLN A 96 22.21 -7.27 5.55
CA GLN A 96 21.00 -6.81 4.88
C GLN A 96 21.36 -5.98 3.64
N PHE A 97 22.26 -5.01 3.78
CA PHE A 97 22.69 -4.16 2.68
C PHE A 97 23.35 -4.96 1.54
N GLU A 98 24.23 -5.92 1.86
CA GLU A 98 24.86 -6.79 0.86
C GLU A 98 23.80 -7.60 0.11
N GLN A 99 22.89 -8.27 0.83
CA GLN A 99 21.84 -9.08 0.21
C GLN A 99 20.90 -8.24 -0.67
N PHE A 100 20.52 -7.06 -0.21
CA PHE A 100 19.61 -6.17 -0.92
C PHE A 100 20.25 -5.55 -2.16
N SER A 101 21.52 -5.14 -2.07
CA SER A 101 22.28 -4.63 -3.21
C SER A 101 22.46 -5.72 -4.27
N ARG A 102 22.88 -6.92 -3.84
CA ARG A 102 23.02 -8.07 -4.73
C ARG A 102 21.69 -8.48 -5.36
N ALA A 103 20.58 -8.41 -4.61
CA ALA A 103 19.25 -8.68 -5.16
C ALA A 103 18.93 -7.74 -6.32
N ARG A 104 19.13 -6.42 -6.15
CA ARG A 104 18.91 -5.45 -7.23
C ARG A 104 19.81 -5.70 -8.44
N GLU A 105 21.09 -5.98 -8.23
CA GLU A 105 22.02 -6.32 -9.31
C GLU A 105 21.53 -7.53 -10.11
N MET A 106 21.04 -8.57 -9.44
CA MET A 106 20.54 -9.78 -10.09
C MET A 106 19.22 -9.54 -10.84
N PHE A 107 18.31 -8.73 -10.30
CA PHE A 107 17.10 -8.31 -11.02
C PHE A 107 17.46 -7.53 -12.29
N HIS A 108 18.37 -6.55 -12.17
CA HIS A 108 18.85 -5.77 -13.30
C HIS A 108 19.54 -6.65 -14.35
N ALA A 109 20.40 -7.58 -13.94
CA ALA A 109 21.04 -8.54 -14.85
C ALA A 109 20.05 -9.47 -15.57
N ARG A 110 18.83 -9.62 -15.04
CA ARG A 110 17.73 -10.38 -15.66
C ARG A 110 16.81 -9.49 -16.51
N GLY A 111 17.12 -8.19 -16.67
CA GLY A 111 16.29 -7.24 -17.41
C GLY A 111 15.00 -6.85 -16.67
N VAL A 112 14.93 -7.09 -15.36
CA VAL A 112 13.78 -6.76 -14.52
C VAL A 112 14.08 -5.46 -13.78
N GLU A 113 13.42 -4.37 -14.16
CA GLU A 113 13.45 -3.14 -13.36
C GLU A 113 12.79 -3.44 -12.01
N CYS A 114 13.53 -3.19 -10.92
CA CYS A 114 13.02 -3.40 -9.58
C CYS A 114 13.42 -2.24 -8.67
N ILE A 115 12.40 -1.47 -8.30
CA ILE A 115 12.51 -0.33 -7.39
C ILE A 115 11.83 -0.59 -6.04
N GLY A 116 11.12 -1.71 -5.93
CA GLY A 116 10.32 -2.09 -4.78
C GLY A 116 10.90 -3.22 -3.95
N PHE A 117 10.57 -3.23 -2.67
CA PHE A 117 10.93 -4.29 -1.74
C PHE A 117 9.76 -4.68 -0.84
N ARG A 118 9.68 -5.97 -0.47
CA ARG A 118 8.86 -6.48 0.63
C ARG A 118 9.67 -7.48 1.44
N CYS A 119 9.72 -7.33 2.76
CA CYS A 119 10.38 -8.28 3.65
C CYS A 119 9.68 -9.64 3.58
N PRO A 120 10.43 -10.74 3.48
CA PRO A 120 9.92 -12.05 3.85
C PRO A 120 9.25 -12.00 5.23
N TYR A 121 8.09 -12.64 5.33
CA TYR A 121 7.26 -12.62 6.55
C TYR A 121 6.78 -11.24 6.99
N LEU A 122 6.85 -10.20 6.15
CA LEU A 122 6.54 -8.81 6.53
C LEU A 122 7.41 -8.29 7.69
N ARG A 123 8.54 -8.93 7.97
CA ARG A 123 9.40 -8.62 9.13
C ARG A 123 10.68 -7.88 8.73
N GLY A 124 10.77 -6.65 9.19
CA GLY A 124 11.98 -5.82 9.13
C GLY A 124 12.21 -5.09 10.46
N ASN A 125 13.28 -4.31 10.50
CA ASN A 125 13.60 -3.38 11.60
C ASN A 125 14.14 -2.05 11.02
N ASP A 126 14.57 -1.12 11.88
CA ASP A 126 15.13 0.17 11.44
C ASP A 126 16.41 0.00 10.60
N GLU A 127 17.19 -1.06 10.87
CA GLU A 127 18.35 -1.41 10.04
C GLU A 127 17.91 -1.86 8.66
N THR A 128 16.78 -2.58 8.52
CA THR A 128 16.19 -2.93 7.23
C THR A 128 15.85 -1.69 6.43
N LEU A 129 15.14 -0.72 7.03
CA LEU A 129 14.81 0.54 6.36
C LEU A 129 16.07 1.31 5.94
N THR A 130 17.13 1.24 6.75
CA THR A 130 18.42 1.85 6.42
C THR A 130 19.15 1.13 5.28
N ALA A 131 19.18 -0.20 5.30
CA ALA A 131 19.75 -1.03 4.24
C ALA A 131 19.03 -0.81 2.91
N LEU A 132 17.70 -0.75 2.90
CA LEU A 132 16.90 -0.53 1.69
C LEU A 132 17.22 0.83 1.04
N ARG A 133 17.32 1.89 1.84
CA ARG A 133 17.73 3.22 1.36
C ARG A 133 19.14 3.21 0.79
N ARG A 134 20.10 2.65 1.54
CA ARG A 134 21.50 2.50 1.07
C ARG A 134 21.57 1.71 -0.24
N ALA A 135 20.76 0.66 -0.35
CA ALA A 135 20.68 -0.18 -1.54
C ALA A 135 19.93 0.49 -2.69
N GLY A 136 19.28 1.65 -2.50
CA GLY A 136 18.62 2.43 -3.56
C GLY A 136 17.22 1.96 -3.96
N PHE A 137 16.47 1.34 -3.04
CA PHE A 137 15.05 1.06 -3.25
C PHE A 137 14.21 2.34 -3.12
N LEU A 138 13.17 2.45 -3.96
CA LEU A 138 12.22 3.57 -3.92
C LEU A 138 11.14 3.35 -2.85
N TYR A 139 10.68 2.11 -2.68
CA TYR A 139 9.61 1.80 -1.75
C TYR A 139 9.81 0.47 -1.01
N ASP A 140 9.24 0.42 0.19
CA ASP A 140 9.05 -0.77 1.03
C ASP A 140 7.55 -1.05 1.20
N SER A 141 7.14 -2.31 1.12
CA SER A 141 5.77 -2.73 1.40
C SER A 141 5.71 -3.86 2.44
N SER A 142 6.39 -3.66 3.58
CA SER A 142 6.51 -4.68 4.63
C SER A 142 5.61 -4.43 5.84
N GLN A 143 5.17 -3.20 6.11
CA GLN A 143 4.39 -2.92 7.33
C GLN A 143 2.97 -3.50 7.23
N GLY A 144 2.71 -4.58 7.98
CA GLY A 144 1.36 -5.15 8.11
C GLY A 144 0.43 -4.26 8.94
N LEU A 145 -0.76 -4.00 8.40
CA LEU A 145 -1.88 -3.32 9.07
C LEU A 145 -3.07 -4.26 9.22
N VAL A 146 -3.56 -4.38 10.45
CA VAL A 146 -4.71 -5.24 10.75
C VAL A 146 -5.99 -4.43 10.72
N TRP A 147 -6.93 -4.90 9.90
CA TRP A 147 -8.27 -4.34 9.82
C TRP A 147 -9.25 -5.18 10.61
N GLU A 148 -10.01 -4.53 11.48
CA GLU A 148 -11.12 -5.14 12.20
C GLU A 148 -12.36 -5.13 11.29
N LEU A 149 -12.65 -6.28 10.68
CA LEU A 149 -13.74 -6.45 9.71
C LEU A 149 -14.98 -7.15 10.31
N GLY A 150 -15.10 -7.13 11.64
CA GLY A 150 -16.17 -7.77 12.43
C GLY A 150 -15.65 -8.78 13.46
N ASN A 151 -16.47 -9.06 14.48
CA ASN A 151 -16.07 -9.82 15.69
C ASN A 151 -15.98 -11.35 15.50
N GLU A 152 -16.37 -11.88 14.34
CA GLU A 152 -16.69 -13.31 14.20
C GLU A 152 -15.47 -14.20 13.90
N ILE A 153 -14.28 -13.63 13.67
CA ILE A 153 -13.13 -14.40 13.15
C ILE A 153 -11.82 -14.07 13.88
N GLU A 154 -11.87 -13.81 15.19
CA GLU A 154 -10.66 -13.79 16.00
C GLU A 154 -10.33 -15.17 16.57
N SER A 155 -9.38 -15.87 15.95
CA SER A 155 -8.80 -17.09 16.51
C SER A 155 -7.51 -16.79 17.29
N SER A 156 -7.20 -17.60 18.31
CA SER A 156 -5.91 -17.50 19.01
C SER A 156 -4.71 -17.71 18.08
N ALA A 157 -4.90 -18.46 16.98
CA ALA A 157 -3.90 -18.64 15.94
C ALA A 157 -3.67 -17.36 15.12
N TYR A 158 -4.73 -16.60 14.84
CA TYR A 158 -4.61 -15.31 14.15
C TYR A 158 -3.86 -14.30 15.01
N ARG A 159 -4.23 -14.14 16.30
CA ARG A 159 -3.52 -13.21 17.22
C ARG A 159 -2.02 -13.48 17.34
N ARG A 160 -1.60 -14.75 17.35
CA ARG A 160 -0.17 -15.12 17.36
C ARG A 160 0.56 -14.66 16.11
N VAL A 161 -0.09 -14.69 14.95
CA VAL A 161 0.52 -14.21 13.70
C VAL A 161 0.57 -12.69 13.63
N LEU A 162 -0.42 -12.00 14.18
CA LEU A 162 -0.36 -10.53 14.29
C LEU A 162 0.85 -10.07 15.10
N GLY A 163 1.11 -10.72 16.24
CA GLY A 163 2.34 -10.45 17.02
C GLY A 163 3.63 -10.86 16.30
N PHE A 164 3.58 -11.87 15.43
CA PHE A 164 4.73 -12.27 14.63
C PHE A 164 5.03 -11.32 13.47
N TYR A 165 4.03 -10.72 12.83
CA TYR A 165 4.22 -9.73 11.77
C TYR A 165 4.44 -8.30 12.30
N ASP A 166 4.52 -8.12 13.62
CA ASP A 166 4.61 -6.80 14.27
C ASP A 166 3.59 -5.80 13.72
N THR A 167 2.35 -6.29 13.59
CA THR A 167 1.30 -5.54 12.89
C THR A 167 0.78 -4.37 13.72
N ILE A 168 0.35 -3.31 13.03
CA ILE A 168 -0.27 -2.16 13.66
C ILE A 168 -1.79 -2.18 13.35
N PRO A 169 -2.68 -1.89 14.31
CA PRO A 169 -4.10 -1.76 14.02
C PRO A 169 -4.38 -0.59 13.06
N ALA A 170 -5.17 -0.83 12.01
CA ALA A 170 -5.58 0.22 11.06
C ALA A 170 -6.37 1.34 11.75
N GLY A 171 -7.06 1.04 12.87
CA GLY A 171 -7.71 2.05 13.71
C GLY A 171 -6.75 3.03 14.39
N LYS A 172 -5.44 2.74 14.45
CA LYS A 172 -4.41 3.63 15.00
C LYS A 172 -3.51 4.24 13.93
N TYR A 173 -3.36 3.57 12.80
CA TYR A 173 -2.42 3.95 11.75
C TYR A 173 -3.11 3.98 10.38
N PRO A 174 -3.10 5.13 9.67
CA PRO A 174 -3.64 5.25 8.32
C PRO A 174 -3.02 4.27 7.33
N SER A 175 -3.84 3.57 6.55
CA SER A 175 -3.34 2.76 5.44
C SER A 175 -3.00 3.65 4.25
N LEU A 176 -1.95 4.47 4.41
CA LEU A 176 -1.51 5.47 3.45
C LEU A 176 0.01 5.37 3.28
N PRO A 177 0.54 5.61 2.05
CA PRO A 177 1.97 5.68 1.84
C PRO A 177 2.61 6.79 2.70
N ARG A 178 3.82 6.53 3.17
CA ARG A 178 4.63 7.52 3.90
C ARG A 178 5.99 7.69 3.24
N TRP A 179 6.37 8.93 3.00
CA TRP A 179 7.69 9.27 2.53
C TRP A 179 8.58 9.64 3.70
N GLU A 180 9.52 8.75 4.02
CA GLU A 180 10.43 8.87 5.16
C GLU A 180 11.86 8.64 4.69
N ASN A 181 12.71 9.66 4.80
CA ASN A 181 14.13 9.60 4.44
C ASN A 181 14.39 8.99 3.04
N ASP A 182 13.71 9.49 2.00
CA ASP A 182 13.83 9.01 0.62
C ASP A 182 13.29 7.59 0.34
N LEU A 183 12.57 6.97 1.27
CA LEU A 183 11.88 5.70 1.07
C LEU A 183 10.37 5.88 1.22
N ILE A 184 9.59 5.38 0.26
CA ILE A 184 8.14 5.30 0.37
C ILE A 184 7.75 4.01 1.09
N ARG A 185 7.16 4.10 2.28
CA ARG A 185 6.59 2.97 3.01
C ARG A 185 5.12 2.81 2.66
N ILE A 186 4.77 1.68 2.04
CA ILE A 186 3.41 1.36 1.60
C ILE A 186 2.84 0.25 2.49
N PRO A 187 1.80 0.53 3.30
CA PRO A 187 1.26 -0.48 4.21
C PRO A 187 0.62 -1.66 3.47
N TYR A 188 0.69 -2.83 4.10
CA TYR A 188 0.09 -4.09 3.64
C TYR A 188 -1.16 -4.40 4.47
N CYS A 189 -2.31 -4.69 3.85
CA CYS A 189 -3.55 -4.93 4.60
C CYS A 189 -3.74 -6.41 4.95
N LEU A 190 -4.10 -6.66 6.21
CA LEU A 190 -4.56 -7.95 6.72
C LEU A 190 -6.05 -7.85 7.10
N PRO A 191 -6.84 -8.92 6.93
CA PRO A 191 -6.43 -10.28 6.56
C PRO A 191 -6.15 -10.50 5.05
N ASP A 192 -5.11 -11.27 4.77
CA ASP A 192 -4.72 -11.76 3.45
C ASP A 192 -5.26 -13.18 3.19
N ASP A 193 -4.89 -13.76 2.05
CA ASP A 193 -5.24 -15.13 1.68
C ASP A 193 -4.66 -16.20 2.64
N GLU A 194 -3.48 -15.97 3.21
CA GLU A 194 -2.95 -16.84 4.27
C GLU A 194 -3.84 -16.85 5.51
N ALA A 195 -4.30 -15.67 5.96
CA ALA A 195 -5.23 -15.57 7.08
C ALA A 195 -6.52 -16.36 6.78
N PHE A 196 -7.11 -16.16 5.60
CA PHE A 196 -8.34 -16.84 5.20
C PHE A 196 -8.22 -18.35 5.26
N VAL A 197 -7.21 -18.90 4.61
CA VAL A 197 -7.13 -20.34 4.35
C VAL A 197 -6.50 -21.09 5.51
N ASP A 198 -5.52 -20.50 6.19
CA ASP A 198 -4.73 -21.21 7.19
C ASP A 198 -5.03 -20.79 8.64
N ARG A 199 -5.73 -19.66 8.86
CA ARG A 199 -6.09 -19.21 10.23
C ARG A 199 -7.59 -19.26 10.48
N PHE A 200 -8.36 -18.86 9.47
CA PHE A 200 -9.81 -18.90 9.51
C PHE A 200 -10.36 -20.21 8.93
N GLU A 201 -9.50 -20.99 8.27
CA GLU A 201 -9.83 -22.27 7.62
C GLU A 201 -11.00 -22.16 6.62
N LEU A 202 -11.17 -20.96 6.05
CA LEU A 202 -12.21 -20.70 5.08
C LEU A 202 -11.93 -21.43 3.77
N ARG A 203 -12.99 -21.99 3.20
CA ARG A 203 -12.99 -22.65 1.89
C ARG A 203 -14.05 -22.10 0.95
N ASP A 204 -15.03 -21.39 1.49
CA ASP A 204 -16.08 -20.74 0.72
C ASP A 204 -15.55 -19.42 0.10
N PRO A 205 -15.49 -19.32 -1.24
CA PRO A 205 -15.06 -18.10 -1.90
C PRO A 205 -15.97 -16.90 -1.60
N ALA A 206 -17.26 -17.10 -1.35
CA ALA A 206 -18.17 -16.00 -1.03
C ALA A 206 -17.86 -15.38 0.34
N ALA A 207 -17.55 -16.21 1.34
CA ALA A 207 -17.06 -15.74 2.64
C ALA A 207 -15.74 -14.95 2.53
N MET A 208 -14.80 -15.42 1.71
CA MET A 208 -13.54 -14.70 1.44
C MET A 208 -13.79 -13.36 0.74
N ALA A 209 -14.64 -13.36 -0.29
CA ALA A 209 -15.05 -12.16 -1.03
C ALA A 209 -15.66 -11.12 -0.09
N LYS A 210 -16.58 -11.54 0.80
CA LYS A 210 -17.25 -10.65 1.77
C LYS A 210 -16.25 -9.89 2.63
N MET A 211 -15.17 -10.55 3.09
CA MET A 211 -14.15 -9.88 3.91
C MET A 211 -13.30 -8.91 3.09
N TRP A 212 -12.78 -9.30 1.93
CA TRP A 212 -11.99 -8.40 1.10
C TRP A 212 -12.82 -7.22 0.57
N GLN A 213 -14.10 -7.44 0.25
CA GLN A 213 -15.02 -6.35 -0.08
C GLN A 213 -15.29 -5.43 1.12
N ALA A 214 -15.41 -5.97 2.34
CA ALA A 214 -15.54 -5.15 3.54
C ALA A 214 -14.28 -4.28 3.78
N LEU A 215 -13.09 -4.87 3.58
CA LEU A 215 -11.82 -4.15 3.63
C LEU A 215 -11.76 -3.03 2.58
N LEU A 216 -12.14 -3.33 1.33
CA LEU A 216 -12.18 -2.36 0.25
C LEU A 216 -13.17 -1.22 0.53
N ARG A 217 -14.38 -1.53 1.02
CA ARG A 217 -15.35 -0.48 1.40
C ARG A 217 -14.84 0.39 2.54
N ARG A 218 -14.17 -0.20 3.53
CA ARG A 218 -13.64 0.54 4.68
C ARG A 218 -12.52 1.49 4.26
N THR A 219 -11.56 1.00 3.48
CA THR A 219 -10.48 1.81 2.92
C THR A 219 -11.01 2.89 1.97
N HIS A 220 -11.99 2.56 1.11
CA HIS A 220 -12.68 3.54 0.26
C HIS A 220 -13.36 4.67 1.06
N GLY A 221 -14.13 4.33 2.09
CA GLY A 221 -14.79 5.32 2.95
C GLY A 221 -13.81 6.27 3.65
N LEU A 222 -12.61 5.78 4.00
CA LEU A 222 -11.56 6.59 4.63
C LEU A 222 -10.64 7.30 3.61
N GLY A 223 -10.77 6.97 2.32
CA GLY A 223 -9.90 7.42 1.25
C GLY A 223 -8.46 6.90 1.37
N GLU A 224 -8.32 5.65 1.80
CA GLU A 224 -7.06 4.95 2.09
C GLU A 224 -6.72 3.86 1.07
N LEU A 225 -5.50 3.36 1.12
CA LEU A 225 -5.02 2.28 0.27
C LEU A 225 -5.49 0.92 0.80
N CYS A 226 -6.03 0.09 -0.10
CA CYS A 226 -6.20 -1.33 0.12
C CYS A 226 -5.06 -2.08 -0.57
N THR A 227 -4.04 -2.51 0.17
CA THR A 227 -2.99 -3.40 -0.36
C THR A 227 -3.39 -4.84 -0.07
N LEU A 228 -3.94 -5.52 -1.06
CA LEU A 228 -4.46 -6.88 -0.93
C LEU A 228 -3.36 -7.91 -1.19
N GLY A 229 -3.29 -8.93 -0.35
CA GLY A 229 -2.37 -10.06 -0.49
C GLY A 229 -3.05 -11.33 -0.98
N LEU A 230 -2.63 -11.83 -2.13
CA LEU A 230 -3.00 -13.13 -2.68
C LEU A 230 -1.79 -13.80 -3.34
N HIS A 231 -1.26 -14.82 -2.68
CA HIS A 231 -0.18 -15.64 -3.21
C HIS A 231 -0.68 -16.42 -4.44
N PRO A 232 0.07 -16.46 -5.55
CA PRO A 232 -0.37 -17.11 -6.78
C PRO A 232 -0.79 -18.58 -6.60
N GLU A 233 -0.16 -19.34 -5.69
CA GLU A 233 -0.55 -20.73 -5.43
C GLU A 233 -1.97 -20.91 -4.89
N ARG A 234 -2.56 -19.86 -4.30
CA ARG A 234 -3.90 -19.88 -3.71
C ARG A 234 -4.97 -19.35 -4.66
N ILE A 235 -4.61 -18.98 -5.89
CA ILE A 235 -5.55 -18.42 -6.88
C ILE A 235 -6.70 -19.38 -7.22
N ALA A 236 -6.48 -20.70 -7.15
CA ALA A 236 -7.54 -21.68 -7.38
C ALA A 236 -8.66 -21.59 -6.33
N LEU A 237 -8.32 -21.20 -5.10
CA LEU A 237 -9.26 -21.08 -3.99
C LEU A 237 -9.82 -19.66 -3.86
N CYS A 238 -8.97 -18.64 -4.04
CA CYS A 238 -9.32 -17.24 -3.80
C CYS A 238 -9.65 -16.46 -5.08
N GLY A 239 -9.57 -17.06 -6.27
CA GLY A 239 -9.75 -16.37 -7.55
C GLY A 239 -11.13 -15.72 -7.72
N GLN A 240 -12.20 -16.39 -7.28
CA GLN A 240 -13.54 -15.80 -7.29
C GLN A 240 -13.63 -14.60 -6.33
N ALA A 241 -13.04 -14.71 -5.13
CA ALA A 241 -13.01 -13.62 -4.17
C ALA A 241 -12.23 -12.40 -4.68
N LEU A 242 -11.12 -12.62 -5.39
CA LEU A 242 -10.39 -11.57 -6.09
C LEU A 242 -11.27 -10.91 -7.15
N ALA A 243 -11.90 -11.69 -8.04
CA ALA A 243 -12.77 -11.17 -9.09
C ALA A 243 -13.94 -10.35 -8.52
N ASP A 244 -14.57 -10.82 -7.45
CA ASP A 244 -15.68 -10.12 -6.79
C ASP A 244 -15.21 -8.83 -6.11
N THR A 245 -13.99 -8.79 -5.59
CA THR A 245 -13.39 -7.58 -5.01
C THR A 245 -13.04 -6.56 -6.08
N LEU A 246 -12.46 -6.99 -7.22
CA LEU A 246 -12.15 -6.13 -8.36
C LEU A 246 -13.41 -5.57 -9.02
N ARG A 247 -14.47 -6.39 -9.15
CA ARG A 247 -15.78 -5.93 -9.61
C ARG A 247 -16.32 -4.81 -8.72
N LEU A 248 -16.29 -5.01 -7.40
CA LEU A 248 -16.69 -3.96 -6.47
C LEU A 248 -15.83 -2.69 -6.62
N ALA A 249 -14.51 -2.83 -6.79
CA ALA A 249 -13.63 -1.68 -6.98
C ALA A 249 -14.00 -0.84 -8.22
N ARG A 250 -14.46 -1.50 -9.30
CA ARG A 250 -14.94 -0.83 -10.52
C ARG A 250 -16.34 -0.21 -10.36
N GLU A 251 -17.16 -0.69 -9.43
CA GLU A 251 -18.51 -0.17 -9.15
C GLU A 251 -18.54 1.01 -8.17
N LEU A 252 -17.52 1.17 -7.32
CA LEU A 252 -17.47 2.20 -6.28
C LEU A 252 -17.33 3.62 -6.87
N VAL A 253 -18.07 4.57 -6.27
CA VAL A 253 -18.06 5.99 -6.62
C VAL A 253 -17.79 6.86 -5.37
N PRO A 254 -16.85 7.82 -5.41
CA PRO A 254 -15.89 8.06 -6.49
C PRO A 254 -14.99 6.85 -6.75
N SER A 255 -14.32 6.82 -7.90
CA SER A 255 -13.55 5.67 -8.38
C SER A 255 -12.47 5.21 -7.39
N VAL A 256 -12.09 3.94 -7.52
CA VAL A 256 -10.90 3.36 -6.90
C VAL A 256 -9.78 3.34 -7.94
N TRP A 257 -8.60 3.86 -7.60
CA TRP A 257 -7.42 3.73 -8.45
C TRP A 257 -6.79 2.34 -8.30
N LEU A 258 -6.89 1.51 -9.34
CA LEU A 258 -6.20 0.23 -9.41
C LEU A 258 -4.77 0.46 -9.89
N ALA A 259 -3.77 0.10 -9.07
CA ALA A 259 -2.38 0.47 -9.33
C ALA A 259 -1.39 -0.57 -8.80
N ARG A 260 -0.23 -0.66 -9.45
CA ARG A 260 0.96 -1.34 -8.91
C ARG A 260 1.55 -0.53 -7.77
N LEU A 261 2.38 -1.19 -6.96
CA LEU A 261 3.08 -0.52 -5.85
C LEU A 261 4.09 0.52 -6.36
N ASP A 262 4.81 0.26 -7.47
CA ASP A 262 5.67 1.28 -8.10
C ASP A 262 4.91 2.51 -8.58
N GLU A 263 3.73 2.33 -9.19
CA GLU A 263 2.88 3.43 -9.63
C GLU A 263 2.42 4.27 -8.45
N ILE A 264 1.99 3.64 -7.35
CA ILE A 264 1.63 4.32 -6.11
C ILE A 264 2.81 5.11 -5.55
N ALA A 265 4.01 4.51 -5.47
CA ALA A 265 5.20 5.17 -4.96
C ALA A 265 5.59 6.39 -5.81
N ARG A 266 5.64 6.23 -7.14
CA ARG A 266 5.99 7.30 -8.07
C ARG A 266 4.96 8.42 -8.06
N TRP A 267 3.66 8.09 -8.02
CA TRP A 267 2.59 9.06 -7.90
C TRP A 267 2.70 9.87 -6.61
N TRP A 268 2.95 9.19 -5.49
CA TRP A 268 3.06 9.84 -4.18
C TRP A 268 4.14 10.92 -4.19
N ILE A 269 5.32 10.61 -4.75
CA ILE A 269 6.45 11.54 -4.90
C ILE A 269 6.10 12.65 -5.91
N ALA A 270 5.63 12.29 -7.11
CA ALA A 270 5.37 13.26 -8.17
C ALA A 270 4.31 14.30 -7.75
N ARG A 271 3.23 13.85 -7.11
CA ARG A 271 2.17 14.72 -6.59
C ARG A 271 2.69 15.59 -5.44
N MET A 272 3.55 15.07 -4.58
CA MET A 272 4.16 15.84 -3.48
C MET A 272 4.99 17.03 -3.98
N ASN A 273 5.59 16.89 -5.16
CA ASN A 273 6.37 17.91 -5.85
C ASN A 273 5.52 18.88 -6.68
N ALA A 274 4.19 18.72 -6.71
CA ALA A 274 3.31 19.66 -7.38
C ALA A 274 3.46 21.07 -6.76
N GLN A 275 3.59 22.05 -7.63
CA GLN A 275 3.71 23.46 -7.29
C GLN A 275 2.33 24.10 -7.26
N LEU A 276 2.13 24.96 -6.28
CA LEU A 276 0.88 25.69 -6.11
C LEU A 276 1.16 27.18 -6.08
N THR A 277 0.55 27.91 -6.99
CA THR A 277 0.53 29.37 -6.97
C THR A 277 -0.79 29.83 -6.38
N ILE A 278 -0.74 30.65 -5.32
CA ILE A 278 -1.92 31.21 -4.65
C ILE A 278 -1.87 32.72 -4.75
N VAL A 279 -2.89 33.31 -5.37
CA VAL A 279 -3.08 34.76 -5.44
C VAL A 279 -4.31 35.13 -4.60
N THR A 280 -4.10 35.99 -3.60
CA THR A 280 -5.22 36.59 -2.84
C THR A 280 -5.68 37.85 -3.56
N GLN A 281 -6.98 37.94 -3.80
CA GLN A 281 -7.65 39.07 -4.43
C GLN A 281 -8.58 39.76 -3.42
N PRO A 282 -9.05 41.00 -3.68
CA PRO A 282 -10.04 41.66 -2.84
C PRO A 282 -11.33 40.84 -2.66
N ASN A 283 -12.14 41.18 -1.65
CA ASN A 283 -13.42 40.52 -1.36
C ASN A 283 -13.31 39.02 -1.06
N ASP A 284 -12.28 38.64 -0.29
CA ASP A 284 -12.05 37.27 0.18
C ASP A 284 -11.94 36.23 -0.95
N GLN A 285 -11.46 36.67 -2.12
CA GLN A 285 -11.27 35.83 -3.29
C GLN A 285 -9.85 35.28 -3.36
N PHE A 286 -9.76 34.03 -3.79
CA PHE A 286 -8.50 33.33 -4.01
C PHE A 286 -8.50 32.73 -5.41
N GLU A 287 -7.38 32.89 -6.09
CA GLU A 287 -7.07 32.15 -7.30
C GLU A 287 -5.91 31.20 -7.01
N LEU A 288 -6.12 29.93 -7.35
CA LEU A 288 -5.13 28.88 -7.19
C LEU A 288 -4.84 28.27 -8.55
N VAL A 289 -3.56 28.08 -8.84
CA VAL A 289 -3.08 27.34 -10.02
C VAL A 289 -2.15 26.25 -9.54
N VAL A 290 -2.45 25.00 -9.91
CA VAL A 290 -1.63 23.84 -9.64
C VAL A 290 -0.85 23.46 -10.89
N ASP A 291 0.46 23.37 -10.74
CA ASP A 291 1.33 22.72 -11.71
C ASP A 291 1.83 21.41 -11.11
N GLY A 292 1.40 20.29 -11.67
CA GLY A 292 1.65 18.98 -11.11
C GLY A 292 1.54 17.89 -12.17
N PRO A 293 1.91 16.65 -11.82
CA PRO A 293 1.83 15.54 -12.78
C PRO A 293 0.39 15.34 -13.29
N PRO A 294 0.21 14.75 -14.49
CA PRO A 294 -1.10 14.35 -15.00
C PRO A 294 -1.89 13.57 -13.95
N GLY A 295 -3.19 13.83 -13.86
CA GLY A 295 -4.07 13.25 -12.83
C GLY A 295 -4.16 14.05 -11.53
N THR A 296 -3.34 15.09 -11.34
CA THR A 296 -3.46 15.98 -10.17
C THR A 296 -4.83 16.64 -10.15
N THR A 297 -5.57 16.47 -9.05
CA THR A 297 -6.95 16.93 -8.91
C THR A 297 -7.09 17.83 -7.69
N LEU A 298 -7.71 19.00 -7.88
CA LEU A 298 -8.11 19.91 -6.80
C LEU A 298 -9.48 19.53 -6.26
N LEU A 299 -9.58 19.51 -4.94
CA LEU A 299 -10.80 19.27 -4.19
C LEU A 299 -11.07 20.46 -3.27
N ALA A 300 -12.33 20.87 -3.20
CA ALA A 300 -12.76 21.98 -2.37
C ALA A 300 -14.07 21.65 -1.65
N ARG A 301 -14.21 22.11 -0.42
CA ARG A 301 -15.47 22.02 0.34
C ARG A 301 -15.70 23.29 1.15
N ASN A 302 -16.97 23.56 1.45
CA ASN A 302 -17.42 24.67 2.29
C ASN A 302 -16.82 26.03 1.85
N VAL A 303 -16.60 26.21 0.55
CA VAL A 303 -16.17 27.47 -0.10
C VAL A 303 -17.20 27.85 -1.17
N VAL A 304 -17.23 29.11 -1.57
CA VAL A 304 -18.00 29.54 -2.74
C VAL A 304 -17.11 29.39 -3.98
N LEU A 305 -17.40 28.40 -4.82
CA LEU A 305 -16.65 28.18 -6.06
C LEU A 305 -17.12 29.14 -7.15
N LEU A 306 -16.17 29.80 -7.81
CA LEU A 306 -16.40 30.65 -8.98
C LEU A 306 -16.02 29.92 -10.29
N SER A 307 -15.19 28.87 -10.18
CA SER A 307 -14.85 27.97 -11.28
C SER A 307 -15.80 26.77 -11.37
N SER A 308 -15.86 26.14 -12.55
CA SER A 308 -16.63 24.92 -12.77
C SER A 308 -16.12 23.75 -11.91
N ALA A 309 -17.04 23.06 -11.26
CA ALA A 309 -16.75 21.91 -10.41
C ALA A 309 -17.91 20.92 -10.43
N THR A 310 -17.62 19.66 -10.16
CA THR A 310 -18.61 18.59 -10.04
C THR A 310 -18.64 18.02 -8.63
N ARG A 311 -19.78 17.44 -8.24
CA ARG A 311 -19.88 16.78 -6.95
C ARG A 311 -18.96 15.55 -6.94
N TRP A 312 -18.19 15.37 -5.87
CA TRP A 312 -17.19 14.30 -5.80
C TRP A 312 -17.55 13.26 -4.73
N HIS A 313 -17.10 13.45 -3.50
CA HIS A 313 -17.49 12.69 -2.31
C HIS A 313 -18.09 13.65 -1.29
N GLY A 314 -18.79 13.16 -0.25
CA GLY A 314 -19.53 13.99 0.73
C GLY A 314 -18.82 15.31 1.08
N ALA A 315 -19.50 16.44 1.30
CA ALA A 315 -18.96 17.82 1.35
C ALA A 315 -18.04 18.32 0.20
N TYR A 316 -17.18 17.52 -0.42
CA TYR A 316 -16.21 17.95 -1.44
C TYR A 316 -16.77 18.03 -2.87
N TRP A 317 -16.17 18.96 -3.60
CA TRP A 317 -16.34 19.19 -5.03
C TRP A 317 -15.00 18.98 -5.72
N ARG A 318 -15.03 18.36 -6.89
CA ARG A 318 -13.89 18.21 -7.79
C ARG A 318 -13.85 19.38 -8.75
N ILE A 319 -12.75 20.13 -8.75
CA ILE A 319 -12.57 21.26 -9.66
C ILE A 319 -12.27 20.74 -11.07
N SER A 320 -12.85 21.41 -12.08
CA SER A 320 -12.54 21.15 -13.47
C SER A 320 -11.20 21.81 -13.85
N GLY A 321 -10.17 21.00 -14.08
CA GLY A 321 -8.84 21.47 -14.48
C GLY A 321 -7.90 21.80 -13.31
N ASN A 322 -6.85 22.55 -13.60
CA ASN A 322 -5.75 22.85 -12.66
C ASN A 322 -5.81 24.26 -12.06
N ARG A 323 -6.83 25.05 -12.40
CA ARG A 323 -7.06 26.39 -11.89
C ARG A 323 -8.40 26.46 -11.19
N VAL A 324 -8.44 27.08 -10.01
CA VAL A 324 -9.68 27.36 -9.29
C VAL A 324 -9.71 28.79 -8.79
N GLN A 325 -10.85 29.44 -9.01
CA GLN A 325 -11.24 30.69 -8.38
C GLN A 325 -12.34 30.40 -7.38
N LEU A 326 -12.19 30.92 -6.17
CA LEU A 326 -13.13 30.69 -5.07
C LEU A 326 -13.17 31.90 -4.14
N ARG A 327 -14.24 31.99 -3.34
CA ARG A 327 -14.38 32.94 -2.24
C ARG A 327 -14.51 32.21 -0.91
N SER A 328 -13.80 32.69 0.11
CA SER A 328 -13.83 32.13 1.46
C SER A 328 -13.43 33.19 2.49
N PRO A 329 -14.21 33.42 3.57
CA PRO A 329 -13.94 34.50 4.54
C PRO A 329 -12.61 34.34 5.29
N ARG A 330 -12.05 33.12 5.27
CA ARG A 330 -10.70 32.81 5.74
C ARG A 330 -9.99 31.97 4.70
N ARG A 331 -8.66 31.92 4.76
CA ARG A 331 -7.86 31.04 3.91
C ARG A 331 -8.34 29.60 4.09
N PRO A 332 -8.83 28.93 3.03
CA PRO A 332 -9.35 27.56 3.10
C PRO A 332 -8.20 26.55 3.06
N PHE A 333 -7.11 26.85 3.77
CA PHE A 333 -5.88 26.07 3.86
C PHE A 333 -5.60 25.77 5.32
N ILE A 334 -4.62 24.90 5.59
CA ILE A 334 -4.20 24.60 6.95
C ILE A 334 -3.06 25.55 7.33
N GLY A 335 -3.35 26.45 8.26
CA GLY A 335 -2.31 27.23 8.93
C GLY A 335 -1.63 26.37 9.98
N ILE A 336 -0.30 26.41 10.06
CA ILE A 336 0.44 25.82 11.18
C ILE A 336 1.29 26.88 11.88
N SER A 337 1.37 26.79 13.21
CA SER A 337 2.27 27.65 13.98
C SER A 337 3.73 27.31 13.70
N PRO A 338 4.66 28.30 13.71
CA PRO A 338 6.09 28.04 13.56
C PRO A 338 6.70 27.13 14.64
N GLN A 339 6.01 26.95 15.76
CA GLN A 339 6.43 26.05 16.85
C GLN A 339 5.99 24.60 16.60
N SER A 340 5.25 24.32 15.52
CA SER A 340 4.77 22.97 15.22
C SER A 340 5.88 22.07 14.73
N SER A 341 5.75 20.77 15.01
CA SER A 341 6.71 19.75 14.57
C SER A 341 6.86 19.72 13.04
N PRO A 342 8.08 19.63 12.50
CA PRO A 342 8.30 19.38 11.06
C PRO A 342 7.59 18.11 10.56
N ALA A 343 7.41 17.11 11.42
CA ALA A 343 6.68 15.89 11.09
C ALA A 343 5.20 16.18 10.79
N LEU A 344 4.56 17.11 11.50
CA LEU A 344 3.19 17.54 11.21
C LEU A 344 3.10 18.16 9.82
N HIS A 345 4.00 19.09 9.52
CA HIS A 345 4.04 19.77 8.22
C HIS A 345 4.23 18.76 7.08
N SER A 346 5.21 17.86 7.22
CA SER A 346 5.46 16.79 6.23
C SER A 346 4.23 15.90 6.06
N PHE A 347 3.64 15.41 7.15
CA PHE A 347 2.45 14.56 7.12
C PHE A 347 1.30 15.23 6.36
N LEU A 348 0.92 16.46 6.74
CA LEU A 348 -0.20 17.16 6.10
C LEU A 348 0.02 17.38 4.60
N ARG A 349 1.24 17.79 4.21
CA ARG A 349 1.63 17.91 2.80
C ARG A 349 1.49 16.58 2.07
N GLN A 350 1.98 15.48 2.67
CA GLN A 350 1.82 14.12 2.15
C GLN A 350 0.37 13.70 1.99
N GLN A 351 -0.56 14.25 2.77
CA GLN A 351 -1.99 13.99 2.57
C GLN A 351 -2.62 14.84 1.47
N GLY A 352 -1.87 15.77 0.86
CA GLY A 352 -2.35 16.69 -0.18
C GLY A 352 -2.95 17.97 0.36
N TYR A 353 -2.88 18.23 1.67
CA TYR A 353 -3.34 19.51 2.20
C TYR A 353 -2.41 20.65 1.77
N ILE A 354 -3.01 21.81 1.53
CA ILE A 354 -2.29 23.06 1.36
C ILE A 354 -1.96 23.57 2.76
N VAL A 355 -0.67 23.70 3.06
CA VAL A 355 -0.17 24.04 4.39
C VAL A 355 0.68 25.31 4.31
N GLU A 356 0.42 26.26 5.20
CA GLU A 356 1.18 27.51 5.31
C GLU A 356 1.60 27.74 6.76
N THR A 357 2.88 28.05 6.99
CA THR A 357 3.36 28.45 8.31
C THR A 357 3.00 29.92 8.56
N ALA A 358 2.35 30.21 9.68
CA ALA A 358 1.91 31.57 10.00
C ALA A 358 1.72 31.79 11.51
N ASP A 359 1.84 33.05 11.96
CA ASP A 359 1.58 33.43 13.36
C ASP A 359 0.12 33.82 13.63
N ASP A 360 -0.58 34.36 12.62
CA ASP A 360 -1.96 34.80 12.79
C ASP A 360 -2.98 33.70 12.48
N ARG A 361 -3.42 33.02 13.54
CA ARG A 361 -4.46 31.99 13.48
C ARG A 361 -5.80 32.45 12.92
N ARG A 362 -6.11 33.76 12.96
CA ARG A 362 -7.43 34.28 12.54
C ARG A 362 -7.60 34.26 11.03
N ARG A 363 -6.50 34.19 10.27
CA ARG A 363 -6.50 34.18 8.80
C ARG A 363 -6.93 32.85 8.20
N TYR A 364 -6.91 31.75 8.96
CA TYR A 364 -7.11 30.39 8.46
C TYR A 364 -8.42 29.78 8.95
N SER A 365 -9.01 28.95 8.09
CA SER A 365 -10.19 28.14 8.44
C SER A 365 -9.88 27.10 9.52
N ILE A 366 -8.66 26.55 9.48
CA ILE A 366 -8.09 25.66 10.48
C ILE A 366 -6.65 26.09 10.76
N PHE A 367 -6.29 26.14 12.04
CA PHE A 367 -4.95 26.49 12.48
C PHE A 367 -4.47 25.50 13.54
N LEU A 368 -3.33 24.86 13.30
CA LEU A 368 -2.78 23.83 14.17
C LEU A 368 -1.51 24.34 14.87
N ASN A 369 -1.41 24.06 16.16
CA ASN A 369 -0.19 24.25 16.94
C ASN A 369 0.13 22.95 17.67
N ARG A 370 1.00 22.12 17.09
CA ARG A 370 1.40 20.83 17.67
C ARG A 370 2.92 20.73 17.69
N PRO A 371 3.58 21.19 18.77
CA PRO A 371 5.04 21.11 18.90
C PRO A 371 5.57 19.68 18.89
N GLN A 372 4.73 18.72 19.29
CA GLN A 372 4.99 17.29 19.19
C GLN A 372 3.95 16.67 18.26
N PHE A 373 4.41 15.83 17.35
CA PHE A 373 3.54 15.09 16.44
C PHE A 373 4.23 13.79 16.05
N THR A 374 3.53 12.67 16.24
CA THR A 374 4.02 11.31 16.01
C THR A 374 3.04 10.52 15.14
N ALA A 375 3.46 9.33 14.70
CA ALA A 375 2.64 8.44 13.90
C ALA A 375 1.29 8.07 14.55
N GLN A 376 1.20 8.11 15.89
CA GLN A 376 -0.02 7.77 16.63
C GLN A 376 -1.08 8.88 16.55
N ASP A 377 -0.67 10.12 16.25
CA ASP A 377 -1.55 11.29 16.18
C ASP A 377 -2.22 11.43 14.81
N GLU A 378 -1.72 10.72 13.79
CA GLU A 378 -2.10 10.92 12.39
C GLU A 378 -3.56 10.55 12.10
N ARG A 379 -4.04 9.42 12.63
CA ARG A 379 -5.43 8.98 12.44
C ARG A 379 -6.41 10.02 13.00
N ALA A 380 -6.21 10.40 14.27
CA ALA A 380 -7.09 11.36 14.94
C ALA A 380 -7.05 12.74 14.26
N LEU A 381 -5.88 13.17 13.77
CA LEU A 381 -5.76 14.41 13.01
C LEU A 381 -6.51 14.34 11.67
N LEU A 382 -6.42 13.23 10.95
CA LEU A 382 -7.17 13.05 9.71
C LEU A 382 -8.68 13.09 9.96
N GLU A 383 -9.15 12.45 11.02
CA GLU A 383 -10.56 12.50 11.44
C GLU A 383 -10.99 13.92 11.79
N GLU A 384 -10.22 14.63 12.64
CA GLU A 384 -10.47 16.03 12.99
C GLU A 384 -10.58 16.93 11.76
N ILE A 385 -9.66 16.76 10.81
CA ILE A 385 -9.67 17.55 9.57
C ILE A 385 -10.87 17.14 8.73
N GLU A 386 -11.02 15.87 8.38
CA GLU A 386 -12.01 15.40 7.40
C GLU A 386 -13.46 15.48 7.90
N ASP A 387 -13.72 15.37 9.20
CA ASP A 387 -15.07 15.59 9.76
C ASP A 387 -15.39 17.08 9.98
N GLY A 388 -14.38 17.94 9.88
CA GLY A 388 -14.51 19.38 10.02
C GLY A 388 -15.44 20.02 8.98
N LYS A 389 -16.27 20.97 9.44
CA LYS A 389 -17.23 21.73 8.59
C LYS A 389 -16.68 23.07 8.10
N PHE A 390 -15.38 23.27 8.16
CA PHE A 390 -14.72 24.51 7.76
C PHE A 390 -14.37 24.52 6.26
N PRO A 391 -14.16 25.72 5.66
CA PRO A 391 -13.66 25.85 4.29
C PRO A 391 -12.30 25.17 4.12
N LEU A 392 -12.17 24.29 3.14
CA LEU A 392 -10.93 23.58 2.87
C LEU A 392 -10.74 23.31 1.37
N VAL A 393 -9.54 23.57 0.89
CA VAL A 393 -9.05 23.23 -0.44
C VAL A 393 -7.79 22.37 -0.29
N ARG A 394 -7.71 21.30 -1.07
CA ARG A 394 -6.60 20.34 -1.03
C ARG A 394 -6.42 19.68 -2.40
N LEU A 395 -5.26 19.06 -2.58
CA LEU A 395 -5.06 18.07 -3.63
C LEU A 395 -5.68 16.73 -3.19
N ALA A 396 -6.28 16.02 -4.14
CA ALA A 396 -6.66 14.63 -3.95
C ALA A 396 -5.41 13.78 -3.59
N ARG A 397 -5.59 12.71 -2.80
CA ARG A 397 -4.49 11.77 -2.52
C ARG A 397 -4.13 10.96 -3.75
N TRP A 398 -5.14 10.48 -4.46
CA TRP A 398 -5.01 9.47 -5.50
C TRP A 398 -5.14 10.05 -6.90
N TYR A 399 -4.59 9.31 -7.86
CA TYR A 399 -4.60 9.68 -9.27
C TYR A 399 -6.01 9.95 -9.76
N ASP A 400 -6.14 11.00 -10.58
CA ASP A 400 -7.38 11.43 -11.25
C ASP A 400 -8.57 11.65 -10.29
N GLY A 401 -8.28 12.01 -9.04
CA GLY A 401 -9.29 12.25 -8.03
C GLY A 401 -10.03 10.97 -7.62
N ALA A 402 -9.40 9.80 -7.69
CA ALA A 402 -9.96 8.60 -7.06
C ALA A 402 -10.12 8.82 -5.54
N GLN A 403 -11.16 8.23 -4.95
CA GLN A 403 -11.42 8.30 -3.51
C GLN A 403 -10.38 7.50 -2.73
N SER A 404 -10.05 6.30 -3.21
CA SER A 404 -9.07 5.38 -2.65
C SER A 404 -8.23 4.72 -3.73
N ALA A 405 -7.28 3.88 -3.33
CA ALA A 405 -6.52 3.02 -4.23
C ALA A 405 -6.59 1.55 -3.79
N LEU A 406 -6.43 0.64 -4.73
CA LEU A 406 -6.31 -0.81 -4.51
C LEU A 406 -5.06 -1.32 -5.25
N ALA A 407 -4.16 -1.94 -4.50
CA ALA A 407 -3.02 -2.66 -5.03
C ALA A 407 -3.22 -4.15 -4.81
N VAL A 408 -3.30 -4.93 -5.88
CA VAL A 408 -3.29 -6.40 -5.80
C VAL A 408 -1.85 -6.87 -5.75
N THR A 409 -1.51 -7.61 -4.71
CA THR A 409 -0.14 -8.09 -4.49
C THR A 409 -0.11 -9.56 -4.14
N GLY A 410 1.02 -10.23 -4.31
CA GLY A 410 1.17 -11.65 -4.00
C GLY A 410 2.62 -12.08 -3.98
N ASP A 411 3.07 -12.66 -2.86
CA ASP A 411 4.47 -12.99 -2.70
C ASP A 411 4.78 -14.33 -3.40
N ILE A 412 5.92 -14.41 -4.08
CA ILE A 412 6.40 -15.59 -4.81
C ILE A 412 7.67 -16.09 -4.11
N ASP A 413 7.45 -17.09 -3.25
CA ASP A 413 8.53 -17.69 -2.45
C ASP A 413 9.16 -18.91 -3.11
N ALA A 414 8.46 -19.50 -4.08
CA ALA A 414 8.87 -20.68 -4.82
C ALA A 414 8.11 -20.74 -6.15
N LEU A 415 8.71 -21.37 -7.17
CA LEU A 415 8.01 -21.73 -8.40
C LEU A 415 7.94 -23.26 -8.56
N THR A 416 8.81 -23.99 -7.86
CA THR A 416 8.92 -25.44 -7.87
C THR A 416 8.97 -26.02 -6.46
N VAL A 417 8.74 -27.34 -6.32
CA VAL A 417 8.95 -28.05 -5.05
C VAL A 417 10.40 -27.91 -4.58
N TRP A 418 11.35 -27.90 -5.51
CA TRP A 418 12.77 -27.73 -5.21
C TRP A 418 13.08 -26.36 -4.59
N ASP A 419 12.51 -25.29 -5.15
CA ASP A 419 12.62 -23.94 -4.58
C ASP A 419 12.08 -23.90 -3.15
N TYR A 420 10.92 -24.53 -2.93
CA TYR A 420 10.32 -24.61 -1.60
C TYR A 420 11.20 -25.39 -0.61
N SER A 421 11.79 -26.50 -1.03
CA SER A 421 12.70 -27.29 -0.20
C SER A 421 13.97 -26.51 0.16
N LEU A 422 14.57 -25.80 -0.79
CA LEU A 422 15.77 -24.99 -0.55
C LEU A 422 15.49 -23.79 0.35
N ARG A 423 14.30 -23.19 0.23
CA ARG A 423 13.80 -22.17 1.17
C ARG A 423 13.83 -22.65 2.61
N LEU A 424 13.44 -23.90 2.90
CA LEU A 424 13.50 -24.45 4.26
C LEU A 424 14.94 -24.57 4.81
N LEU A 425 15.93 -24.63 3.91
CA LEU A 425 17.36 -24.63 4.24
C LEU A 425 17.97 -23.23 4.25
N GLY A 426 17.20 -22.18 3.94
CA GLY A 426 17.64 -20.79 3.87
C GLY A 426 18.50 -20.52 2.63
N ARG A 427 18.22 -21.24 1.53
CA ARG A 427 19.01 -21.24 0.30
C ARG A 427 18.17 -21.01 -0.95
#